data_AF-A0A5K0VHG0-F1
#
_entry.id   AF-A0A5K0VHG0-F1
#
_cell.length_a   1.000
_cell.length_b   1.000
_cell.length_c   1.000
_cell.angle_alpha   90.00
_cell.angle_beta   90.00
_cell.angle_gamma   90.00
#
_symmetry.space_group_name_H-M   'P 1'
#
loop_
_entity.id
_entity.type
_entity.pdbx_description
1 polymer ?
#
loop_
_entity_poly.entity_id
_entity_poly.type
_entity_poly.pdbx_seq_one_letter_code
_entity_poly.pdbx_strand_id
1 'polypeptide(L)' 'GAATTCYLALHPNTKGVSGKYFSDCNEDKPTAFGRDADLAKKLWEFSEKMISTKLPQQ' A
#
# COMPACT_ATOMS: atom_id res chain seq x y z
N GLY A 1 -9.75 13.65 5.66
CA GLY A 1 -9.48 12.62 4.64
C GLY A 1 -8.08 12.71 4.06
N ALA A 2 -7.77 13.76 3.28
CA ALA A 2 -6.50 13.83 2.53
C ALA A 2 -5.25 14.25 3.32
N ALA A 3 -5.41 14.72 4.56
CA ALA A 3 -4.31 15.28 5.36
C ALA A 3 -3.10 14.33 5.50
N THR A 4 -3.33 13.06 5.82
CA THR A 4 -2.27 12.04 5.93
C THR A 4 -1.52 11.85 4.61
N THR A 5 -2.23 11.85 3.48
CA THR A 5 -1.62 11.73 2.14
C THR A 5 -0.77 12.96 1.82
N CYS A 6 -1.27 14.17 2.10
CA CYS A 6 -0.50 15.40 1.92
C CYS A 6 0.74 15.45 2.81
N TYR A 7 0.63 14.99 4.07
CA TYR A 7 1.75 14.90 5.00
C TYR A 7 2.84 13.96 4.46
N LEU A 8 2.47 12.75 4.02
CA LEU A 8 3.45 11.79 3.49
C LEU A 8 4.13 12.25 2.20
N ALA A 9 3.39 12.95 1.34
CA ALA A 9 3.91 13.40 0.05
C ALA A 9 4.84 14.63 0.16
N LEU A 10 4.65 15.49 1.16
CA LEU A 10 5.26 16.83 1.19
C LEU A 10 6.16 17.09 2.40
N HIS A 11 5.99 16.37 3.51
CA HIS A 11 6.65 16.74 4.76
C HIS A 11 8.12 16.28 4.79
N PRO A 12 9.09 17.12 5.17
CA PRO A 12 10.50 16.73 5.20
C PRO A 12 10.80 15.51 6.08
N ASN A 13 10.05 15.33 7.15
CA ASN A 13 10.23 14.19 8.07
C ASN A 13 9.81 12.84 7.47
N THR A 14 9.10 12.82 6.34
CA THR A 14 8.72 11.58 5.65
C THR A 14 9.65 11.28 4.47
N LYS A 15 10.64 12.14 4.21
CA LYS A 15 11.63 11.94 3.16
C LYS A 15 12.45 10.67 3.43
N GLY A 16 12.37 9.71 2.51
CA GLY A 16 13.08 8.43 2.62
C GLY A 16 12.41 7.39 3.53
N VAL A 17 11.24 7.69 4.09
CA VAL A 17 10.46 6.71 4.87
C VAL A 17 9.64 5.84 3.91
N SER A 18 9.83 4.52 4.00
CA SER A 18 9.09 3.54 3.18
C SER A 18 8.66 2.33 4.01
N GLY A 19 7.59 1.64 3.59
CA GLY A 19 7.12 0.40 4.23
C GLY A 19 6.39 0.62 5.57
N LYS A 20 6.01 1.86 5.87
CA LYS A 20 5.27 2.25 7.07
C LYS A 20 3.82 2.56 6.75
N TYR A 21 2.95 2.36 7.72
CA TYR A 21 1.54 2.70 7.64
C TYR A 21 1.26 3.92 8.53
N PHE A 22 0.43 4.85 8.06
CA PHE A 22 0.10 6.05 8.79
C PHE A 22 -1.41 6.26 8.87
N SER A 23 -1.88 6.64 10.06
CA SER A 23 -3.25 7.12 10.32
C SER A 23 -3.17 8.46 11.03
N ASP A 24 -4.03 9.41 10.64
CA ASP A 24 -4.04 10.78 11.20
C ASP A 24 -2.67 11.45 11.27
N CYS A 25 -1.87 11.31 10.20
CA CYS A 25 -0.47 11.80 10.08
C CYS A 25 0.55 11.15 11.04
N ASN A 26 0.19 10.09 11.76
CA ASN A 26 1.06 9.37 12.70
C ASN A 26 1.32 7.93 12.22
N GLU A 27 2.51 7.39 12.53
CA GLU A 27 2.79 5.96 12.25
C GLU A 27 1.87 5.09 13.11
N ASP A 28 1.20 4.13 12.47
CA ASP A 28 0.25 3.23 13.12
C ASP A 28 0.42 1.79 12.60
N LYS A 29 -0.21 0.83 13.26
CA LYS A 29 -0.15 -0.59 12.92
C LYS A 29 -1.36 -0.99 12.08
N PRO A 30 -1.15 -1.55 10.88
CA PRO A 30 -2.23 -2.18 10.13
C PRO A 30 -2.85 -3.35 10.90
N THR A 31 -4.02 -3.77 10.43
CA THR A 31 -4.69 -4.99 10.90
C THR A 31 -3.79 -6.23 10.76
N ALA A 32 -4.15 -7.34 11.41
CA ALA A 32 -3.39 -8.59 11.31
C ALA A 32 -3.25 -9.06 9.85
N PHE A 33 -4.33 -9.03 9.09
CA PHE A 33 -4.32 -9.37 7.66
C PHE A 33 -3.50 -8.38 6.82
N GLY A 34 -3.51 -7.08 7.18
CA GLY A 34 -2.68 -6.07 6.52
C GLY A 34 -1.16 -6.25 6.74
N ARG A 35 -0.76 -7.18 7.61
CA ARG A 35 0.63 -7.53 7.90
C ARG A 35 1.00 -8.95 7.46
N ASP A 36 0.06 -9.70 6.90
CA ASP A 36 0.27 -11.08 6.44
C ASP A 36 0.95 -11.08 5.05
N ALA A 37 2.23 -11.44 5.04
CA ALA A 37 3.04 -11.48 3.82
C ALA A 37 2.60 -12.59 2.84
N ASP A 38 2.13 -13.72 3.35
CA ASP A 38 1.68 -14.84 2.52
C ASP A 38 0.37 -14.49 1.83
N LEU A 39 -0.54 -13.81 2.55
CA LEU A 39 -1.78 -13.30 1.98
C LEU A 39 -1.50 -12.20 0.94
N ALA A 40 -0.57 -11.29 1.22
CA ALA A 40 -0.17 -10.25 0.27
C ALA A 40 0.37 -10.85 -1.04
N LYS A 41 1.20 -11.90 -0.97
CA LYS A 41 1.72 -12.61 -2.14
C LYS A 41 0.60 -13.28 -2.94
N LYS A 42 -0.31 -14.00 -2.27
CA LYS A 42 -1.47 -14.65 -2.92
C LYS A 42 -2.36 -13.62 -3.62
N LEU A 43 -2.58 -12.47 -2.99
CA LEU A 43 -3.38 -11.39 -3.56
C LEU A 43 -2.72 -10.81 -4.82
N TRP A 44 -1.41 -10.58 -4.78
CA TRP A 44 -0.65 -10.09 -5.94
C TRP A 44 -0.79 -11.04 -7.14
N GLU A 45 -0.52 -12.33 -6.96
CA GLU A 45 -0.64 -13.35 -8.01
C GLU A 45 -2.06 -13.44 -8.58
N PHE A 46 -3.08 -13.29 -7.72
CA PHE A 46 -4.48 -13.27 -8.14
C PHE A 46 -4.82 -12.04 -8.98
N SER A 47 -4.38 -10.86 -8.55
CA SER A 47 -4.59 -9.59 -9.27
C SER A 47 -3.89 -9.58 -10.63
N GLU A 48 -2.65 -10.09 -10.72
CA GLU A 48 -1.94 -10.22 -12.01
C GLU A 48 -2.70 -11.12 -12.99
N LYS A 49 -3.18 -12.28 -12.54
CA LYS A 49 -4.02 -13.17 -13.36
C LYS A 49 -5.31 -12.48 -13.81
N MET A 50 -5.95 -11.73 -12.92
CA MET A 50 -7.17 -10.99 -13.24
C MET A 50 -6.94 -9.91 -14.30
N ILE A 51 -5.83 -9.16 -14.23
CA ILE A 51 -5.54 -8.11 -15.21
C ILE A 51 -5.11 -8.73 -16.55
N SER A 52 -4.29 -9.79 -16.51
CA SER A 52 -3.85 -10.51 -17.72
C SER A 52 -4.98 -11.15 -18.50
N THR A 53 -6.14 -11.42 -17.88
CA THR A 53 -7.32 -11.97 -18.57
C THR A 53 -8.18 -10.89 -19.22
N LYS A 54 -7.98 -9.60 -18.90
CA LYS A 54 -8.81 -8.49 -19.39
C LYS A 54 -8.12 -7.52 -20.34
N LEU A 55 -6.81 -7.62 -20.52
CA LEU A 55 -6.09 -6.81 -21.50
C LEU A 55 -5.82 -7.63 -22.76
N PRO A 56 -6.25 -7.17 -23.96
CA PRO A 56 -5.75 -7.75 -25.20
C PRO A 56 -4.24 -7.53 -25.24
N GLN A 57 -3.48 -8.62 -25.42
CA GLN A 57 -2.03 -8.52 -25.67
C GLN A 57 -1.82 -7.60 -26.88
N GLN A 58 -1.11 -6.50 -26.65
CA GLN A 58 -0.63 -5.60 -27.72
C GLN A 58 0.46 -6.31 -28.52
#